data_AF-A0A0H2ZYR1-F1
#
_entry.id   AF-A0A0H2ZYR1-F1
#
_cell.length_a   1.000
_cell.length_b   1.000
_cell.length_c   1.000
_cell.angle_alpha   90.00
_cell.angle_beta   90.00
_cell.angle_gamma   90.00
#
_symmetry.space_group_name_H-M   'P 1'
#
loop_
_entity.id
_entity.type
_entity.pdbx_description
1 polymer ?
#
loop_
_entity_poly.entity_id
_entity_poly.type
_entity_poly.pdbx_seq_one_letter_code
_entity_poly.pdbx_strand_id
1 'polypeptide(L)'
;MTIEAEIAAGLHSVEIEHELHKFAEKVRDYARDLAPVFGETGRDDRRTAPPEGAPGDFRESIQVRTTGKPGHLRVGSNSPIALWQEVGTRHFPEDAIFAKTAKYFGGTGPIIDEGVQHAQGRLRGELERLEKLAAAGAGAHHIAAQRRAVEQARTARSAAFKAARGRGRRGRR
;
A
#
# COMPACT_ATOMS: atom_id res chain seq x y z
N MET A 1 -8.78 46.07 1.80
CA MET A 1 -8.28 44.69 1.62
C MET A 1 -6.79 44.71 1.94
N THR A 2 -6.32 43.78 2.78
CA THR A 2 -4.91 43.72 3.16
C THR A 2 -4.14 42.83 2.19
N ILE A 3 -2.86 43.14 1.94
CA ILE A 3 -1.95 42.35 1.10
C ILE A 3 -1.90 40.88 1.57
N GLU A 4 -2.04 40.65 2.87
CA GLU A 4 -2.11 39.29 3.45
C GLU A 4 -3.36 38.52 3.02
N ALA A 5 -4.51 39.19 2.83
CA ALA A 5 -5.73 38.57 2.32
C ALA A 5 -5.66 38.30 0.81
N GLU A 6 -4.94 39.12 0.05
CA GLU A 6 -4.66 38.90 -1.38
C GLU A 6 -3.60 37.82 -1.61
N ILE A 7 -2.61 37.68 -0.73
CA ILE A 7 -1.66 36.56 -0.75
C ILE A 7 -2.37 35.25 -0.34
N ALA A 8 -3.21 35.28 0.70
CA ALA A 8 -4.01 34.12 1.08
C ALA A 8 -5.04 33.70 0.01
N ALA A 9 -5.60 34.65 -0.75
CA ALA A 9 -6.47 34.36 -1.89
C ALA A 9 -5.70 34.02 -3.18
N GLY A 10 -4.50 34.57 -3.36
CA GLY A 10 -3.63 34.38 -4.53
C GLY A 10 -2.82 33.08 -4.52
N LEU A 11 -2.59 32.48 -3.35
CA LEU A 11 -2.05 31.11 -3.21
C LEU A 11 -3.11 30.00 -3.38
N HIS A 12 -4.37 30.37 -3.61
CA HIS A 12 -5.38 29.49 -4.20
C HIS A 12 -5.41 29.61 -5.73
N SER A 13 -4.37 30.21 -6.34
CA SER A 13 -4.28 30.32 -7.79
C SER A 13 -4.34 28.92 -8.41
N VAL A 14 -5.08 28.82 -9.50
CA VAL A 14 -5.24 27.63 -10.34
C VAL A 14 -3.92 26.90 -10.58
N GLU A 15 -2.79 27.61 -10.58
CA GLU A 15 -1.44 27.05 -10.72
C GLU A 15 -1.05 26.09 -9.59
N ILE A 16 -1.33 26.40 -8.32
CA ILE A 16 -1.02 25.51 -7.19
C ILE A 16 -1.90 24.27 -7.24
N GLU A 17 -3.18 24.43 -7.58
CA GLU A 17 -4.09 23.29 -7.75
C GLU A 17 -3.68 22.41 -8.93
N HIS A 18 -3.21 23.02 -10.03
CA HIS A 18 -2.69 22.32 -11.20
C HIS A 18 -1.42 21.54 -10.90
N GLU A 19 -0.44 22.16 -10.23
CA GLU A 19 0.79 21.48 -9.83
C GLU A 19 0.53 20.39 -8.79
N LEU A 20 -0.41 20.62 -7.85
CA LEU A 20 -0.87 19.58 -6.93
C LEU A 20 -1.51 18.40 -7.69
N HIS A 21 -2.31 18.68 -8.72
CA HIS A 21 -2.91 17.64 -9.54
C HIS A 21 -1.85 16.84 -10.29
N LYS A 22 -0.91 17.50 -10.99
CA LYS A 22 0.22 16.85 -11.65
C LYS A 22 1.03 15.99 -10.69
N PHE A 23 1.29 16.48 -9.48
CA PHE A 23 1.99 15.71 -8.47
C PHE A 23 1.20 14.47 -8.05
N ALA A 24 -0.11 14.61 -7.82
CA ALA A 24 -0.98 13.48 -7.50
C ALA A 24 -1.05 12.45 -8.65
N GLU A 25 -1.03 12.89 -9.91
CA GLU A 25 -0.96 12.00 -11.07
C GLU A 25 0.35 11.23 -11.12
N LYS A 26 1.50 11.89 -10.87
CA LYS A 26 2.80 11.19 -10.71
C LYS A 26 2.74 10.12 -9.62
N VAL A 27 2.12 10.43 -8.48
CA VAL A 27 1.95 9.49 -7.37
C VAL A 27 1.05 8.31 -7.79
N ARG A 28 -0.04 8.58 -8.52
CA ARG A 28 -0.93 7.55 -9.09
C ARG A 28 -0.17 6.65 -10.06
N ASP A 29 0.58 7.22 -10.99
CA ASP A 29 1.27 6.46 -12.04
C ASP A 29 2.36 5.56 -11.43
N TYR A 30 3.14 6.08 -10.48
CA TYR A 30 4.09 5.26 -9.74
C TYR A 30 3.41 4.10 -8.97
N ALA A 31 2.26 4.36 -8.34
CA ALA A 31 1.49 3.31 -7.68
C ALA A 31 0.97 2.26 -8.66
N ARG A 32 0.58 2.67 -9.88
CA ARG A 32 0.16 1.75 -10.96
C ARG A 32 1.31 0.89 -11.47
N ASP A 33 2.51 1.46 -11.59
CA ASP A 33 3.70 0.72 -12.01
C ASP A 33 4.12 -0.34 -10.99
N LEU A 34 3.92 -0.07 -9.71
CA LEU A 34 4.11 -1.05 -8.64
C LEU A 34 2.97 -2.08 -8.55
N ALA A 35 1.77 -1.71 -9.01
CA ALA A 35 0.57 -2.53 -8.85
C ALA A 35 0.65 -3.76 -9.74
N PRO A 36 0.58 -4.97 -9.16
CA PRO A 36 1.01 -6.12 -9.90
C PRO A 36 -0.20 -6.76 -10.61
N VAL A 37 0.02 -7.25 -11.83
CA VAL A 37 -1.03 -7.90 -12.63
C VAL A 37 -0.99 -9.41 -12.42
N PHE A 38 -2.16 -10.01 -12.21
CA PHE A 38 -2.29 -11.47 -12.08
C PHE A 38 -1.84 -12.15 -13.37
N GLY A 39 -1.14 -13.28 -13.25
CA GLY A 39 -0.62 -14.05 -14.39
C GLY A 39 0.66 -13.53 -15.04
N GLU A 40 1.04 -12.25 -14.88
CA GLU A 40 2.18 -11.68 -15.62
C GLU A 40 3.55 -11.93 -14.97
N THR A 41 3.62 -11.86 -13.63
CA THR A 41 4.92 -11.71 -12.95
C THR A 41 5.53 -13.03 -12.46
N GLY A 42 4.81 -14.16 -12.55
CA GLY A 42 5.28 -15.48 -12.08
C GLY A 42 5.70 -15.52 -10.60
N ARG A 43 5.42 -14.47 -9.81
CA ARG A 43 5.98 -14.24 -8.48
C ARG A 43 5.37 -15.11 -7.37
N ASP A 44 4.20 -15.71 -7.59
CA ASP A 44 3.55 -16.58 -6.61
C ASP A 44 2.46 -17.43 -7.29
N ASP A 45 2.37 -18.73 -6.99
CA ASP A 45 1.36 -19.67 -7.50
C ASP A 45 -0.08 -19.19 -7.24
N ARG A 46 -0.22 -18.34 -6.22
CA ARG A 46 -1.49 -17.72 -5.78
C ARG A 46 -1.96 -16.57 -6.65
N ARG A 47 -1.24 -16.22 -7.72
CA ARG A 47 -1.54 -15.10 -8.62
C ARG A 47 -1.99 -15.56 -10.00
N THR A 48 -2.61 -16.74 -10.09
CA THR A 48 -3.14 -17.30 -11.34
C THR A 48 -4.33 -16.51 -11.87
N ALA A 49 -5.24 -16.06 -11.00
CA ALA A 49 -6.38 -15.22 -11.36
C ALA A 49 -6.81 -14.32 -10.18
N PRO A 50 -7.38 -13.13 -10.44
CA PRO A 50 -7.97 -12.33 -9.38
C PRO A 50 -9.24 -13.01 -8.82
N PRO A 51 -9.58 -12.76 -7.54
CA PRO A 51 -10.79 -13.30 -6.93
C PRO A 51 -12.09 -12.71 -7.53
N GLU A 52 -11.99 -11.54 -8.15
CA GLU A 52 -13.06 -10.84 -8.85
C GLU A 52 -12.47 -9.95 -9.95
N GLY A 53 -13.23 -9.71 -11.02
CA GLY A 53 -12.79 -8.87 -12.14
C GLY A 53 -11.77 -9.54 -13.08
N ALA A 54 -11.13 -8.72 -13.92
CA ALA A 54 -10.10 -9.12 -14.86
C ALA A 54 -8.67 -8.85 -14.31
N PRO A 55 -7.65 -9.58 -14.78
CA PRO A 55 -6.26 -9.22 -14.52
C PRO A 55 -5.99 -7.75 -14.90
N GLY A 56 -5.44 -6.98 -13.97
CA GLY A 56 -5.12 -5.57 -14.18
C GLY A 56 -6.17 -4.60 -13.63
N ASP A 57 -7.40 -5.04 -13.35
CA ASP A 57 -8.46 -4.16 -12.83
C ASP A 57 -8.05 -3.40 -11.58
N PHE A 58 -7.30 -4.04 -10.68
CA PHE A 58 -6.78 -3.37 -9.50
C PHE A 58 -5.79 -2.24 -9.85
N ARG A 59 -4.86 -2.45 -10.79
CA ARG A 59 -3.95 -1.40 -11.27
C ARG A 59 -4.74 -0.23 -11.85
N GLU A 60 -5.68 -0.53 -12.75
CA GLU A 60 -6.49 0.50 -13.41
C GLU A 60 -7.43 1.23 -12.44
N SER A 61 -7.82 0.59 -11.32
CA SER A 61 -8.68 1.21 -10.31
C SER A 61 -7.99 2.32 -9.48
N ILE A 62 -6.65 2.39 -9.50
CA ILE A 62 -5.86 3.40 -8.78
C ILE A 62 -6.04 4.75 -9.48
N GLN A 63 -6.48 5.76 -8.75
CA GLN A 63 -6.85 7.06 -9.30
C GLN A 63 -6.63 8.19 -8.29
N VAL A 64 -6.56 9.41 -8.81
CA VAL A 64 -6.59 10.64 -8.03
C VAL A 64 -8.04 11.04 -7.78
N ARG A 65 -8.37 11.45 -6.55
CA ARG A 65 -9.69 11.98 -6.18
C ARG A 65 -9.56 13.24 -5.35
N THR A 66 -10.54 14.11 -5.49
CA THR A 66 -10.70 15.26 -4.58
C THR A 66 -11.18 14.76 -3.22
N THR A 67 -10.78 15.46 -2.16
CA THR A 67 -11.25 15.17 -0.79
C THR A 67 -12.42 16.07 -0.37
N GLY A 68 -12.87 16.95 -1.25
CA GLY A 68 -13.80 18.03 -0.94
C GLY A 68 -13.17 19.22 -0.21
N LYS A 69 -11.85 19.17 0.06
CA LYS A 69 -11.09 20.27 0.68
C LYS A 69 -10.07 20.85 -0.32
N PRO A 70 -10.01 22.18 -0.50
CA PRO A 70 -8.98 22.83 -1.32
C PRO A 70 -7.57 22.43 -0.86
N GLY A 71 -6.64 22.25 -1.81
CA GLY A 71 -5.27 21.84 -1.50
C GLY A 71 -5.10 20.38 -1.05
N HIS A 72 -6.16 19.55 -1.10
CA HIS A 72 -6.10 18.16 -0.67
C HIS A 72 -6.63 17.19 -1.73
N LEU A 73 -5.72 16.39 -2.29
CA LEU A 73 -6.03 15.26 -3.18
C LEU A 73 -5.71 13.94 -2.49
N ARG A 74 -6.41 12.89 -2.92
CA ARG A 74 -6.19 11.52 -2.47
C ARG A 74 -5.86 10.62 -3.66
N VAL A 75 -4.75 9.92 -3.57
CA VAL A 75 -4.48 8.78 -4.46
C VAL A 75 -4.95 7.50 -3.76
N GLY A 76 -5.79 6.72 -4.43
CA GLY A 76 -6.35 5.50 -3.85
C GLY A 76 -7.03 4.63 -4.89
N SER A 77 -7.49 3.46 -4.46
CA SER A 77 -8.19 2.48 -5.30
C SER A 77 -9.63 2.27 -4.80
N ASN A 78 -10.55 2.03 -5.73
CA ASN A 78 -11.92 1.56 -5.44
C ASN A 78 -12.06 0.03 -5.43
N SER A 79 -10.99 -0.68 -5.77
CA SER A 79 -11.06 -2.13 -5.85
C SER A 79 -11.27 -2.74 -4.45
N PRO A 80 -12.15 -3.73 -4.30
CA PRO A 80 -12.36 -4.38 -3.01
C PRO A 80 -11.10 -5.11 -2.51
N ILE A 81 -10.20 -5.49 -3.42
CA ILE A 81 -8.92 -6.11 -3.09
C ILE A 81 -7.83 -5.13 -2.69
N ALA A 82 -8.07 -3.81 -2.73
CA ALA A 82 -7.02 -2.81 -2.46
C ALA A 82 -6.39 -2.96 -1.07
N LEU A 83 -7.21 -3.26 -0.06
CA LEU A 83 -6.69 -3.52 1.28
C LEU A 83 -5.84 -4.80 1.30
N TRP A 84 -6.23 -5.84 0.57
CA TRP A 84 -5.48 -7.09 0.51
C TRP A 84 -4.14 -6.93 -0.21
N GLN A 85 -4.10 -6.11 -1.27
CA GLN A 85 -2.87 -5.72 -1.95
C GLN A 85 -1.92 -4.94 -1.02
N GLU A 86 -2.48 -4.09 -0.16
CA GLU A 86 -1.71 -3.28 0.76
C GLU A 86 -1.14 -4.09 1.95
N VAL A 87 -1.93 -5.00 2.52
CA VAL A 87 -1.60 -5.64 3.81
C VAL A 87 -1.29 -7.12 3.71
N GLY A 88 -1.59 -7.73 2.56
CA GLY A 88 -1.59 -9.16 2.33
C GLY A 88 -2.66 -9.91 3.13
N THR A 89 -2.93 -11.15 2.74
CA THR A 89 -3.80 -12.07 3.50
C THR A 89 -3.12 -13.44 3.66
N ARG A 90 -3.86 -14.48 4.04
CA ARG A 90 -3.36 -15.87 3.95
C ARG A 90 -3.23 -16.31 2.49
N HIS A 91 -4.10 -15.81 1.63
CA HIS A 91 -4.24 -16.22 0.23
C HIS A 91 -3.67 -15.19 -0.74
N PHE A 92 -3.27 -14.02 -0.23
CA PHE A 92 -2.81 -12.90 -1.02
C PHE A 92 -1.43 -12.42 -0.52
N PRO A 93 -0.44 -12.22 -1.41
CA PRO A 93 0.84 -11.64 -1.02
C PRO A 93 0.67 -10.20 -0.53
N GLU A 94 1.64 -9.70 0.23
CA GLU A 94 1.67 -8.29 0.62
C GLU A 94 2.51 -7.51 -0.40
N ASP A 95 1.85 -6.74 -1.26
CA ASP A 95 2.52 -5.90 -2.24
C ASP A 95 2.79 -4.49 -1.70
N ALA A 96 1.98 -4.02 -0.74
CA ALA A 96 2.17 -2.78 0.02
C ALA A 96 2.37 -1.54 -0.88
N ILE A 97 1.56 -1.44 -1.91
CA ILE A 97 1.74 -0.51 -3.03
C ILE A 97 1.66 0.93 -2.56
N PHE A 98 0.68 1.27 -1.72
CA PHE A 98 0.52 2.64 -1.24
C PHE A 98 1.56 3.00 -0.17
N ALA A 99 1.95 2.07 0.71
CA ALA A 99 3.06 2.29 1.63
C ALA A 99 4.40 2.48 0.92
N LYS A 100 4.70 1.67 -0.12
CA LYS A 100 5.92 1.83 -0.94
C LYS A 100 5.90 3.14 -1.71
N THR A 101 4.76 3.47 -2.33
CA THR A 101 4.56 4.75 -3.02
C THR A 101 4.77 5.92 -2.08
N ALA A 102 4.12 5.91 -0.91
CA ALA A 102 4.29 6.98 0.07
C ALA A 102 5.76 7.12 0.49
N LYS A 103 6.44 6.02 0.82
CA LYS A 103 7.86 6.04 1.17
C LYS A 103 8.73 6.66 0.06
N TYR A 104 8.46 6.33 -1.21
CA TYR A 104 9.19 6.87 -2.37
C TYR A 104 9.06 8.40 -2.46
N PHE A 105 7.86 8.93 -2.19
CA PHE A 105 7.59 10.37 -2.19
C PHE A 105 7.79 11.06 -0.82
N GLY A 106 8.40 10.38 0.16
CA GLY A 106 8.67 10.95 1.49
C GLY A 106 7.46 11.04 2.44
N GLY A 107 6.37 10.35 2.15
CA GLY A 107 5.15 10.26 2.96
C GLY A 107 5.11 9.06 3.91
N THR A 108 4.07 9.02 4.74
CA THR A 108 3.88 8.03 5.82
C THR A 108 3.00 6.82 5.45
N GLY A 109 2.30 6.88 4.31
CA GLY A 109 1.45 5.78 3.82
C GLY A 109 0.03 5.79 4.41
N PRO A 110 -0.76 4.73 4.14
CA PRO A 110 -2.10 4.61 4.70
C PRO A 110 -2.07 4.48 6.22
N ILE A 111 -2.99 5.17 6.91
CA ILE A 111 -3.16 5.08 8.36
C ILE A 111 -3.82 3.74 8.68
N ILE A 112 -3.08 2.85 9.34
CA ILE A 112 -3.52 1.55 9.86
C ILE A 112 -3.20 1.54 11.36
N ASP A 113 -3.91 0.73 12.16
CA ASP A 113 -3.57 0.53 13.59
C ASP A 113 -2.06 0.27 13.76
N GLU A 114 -1.42 0.96 14.69
CA GLU A 114 0.05 0.98 14.86
C GLU A 114 0.63 -0.43 15.06
N GLY A 115 -0.06 -1.28 15.83
CA GLY A 115 0.36 -2.66 16.04
C GLY A 115 0.28 -3.50 14.77
N VAL A 116 -0.68 -3.21 13.90
CA VAL A 116 -0.80 -3.82 12.57
C VAL A 116 0.29 -3.29 11.63
N GLN A 117 0.55 -1.98 11.64
CA GLN A 117 1.59 -1.37 10.81
C GLN A 117 2.98 -1.91 11.15
N HIS A 118 3.32 -2.03 12.43
CA HIS A 118 4.58 -2.62 12.87
C HIS A 118 4.71 -4.09 12.44
N ALA A 119 3.64 -4.88 12.63
CA ALA A 119 3.64 -6.29 12.23
C ALA A 119 3.75 -6.47 10.69
N GLN A 120 3.16 -5.57 9.91
CA GLN A 120 3.34 -5.50 8.45
C GLN A 120 4.76 -5.12 8.07
N GLY A 121 5.33 -4.09 8.68
CA GLY A 121 6.71 -3.67 8.43
C GLY A 121 7.71 -4.82 8.66
N ARG A 122 7.52 -5.60 9.72
CA ARG A 122 8.30 -6.82 9.96
C ARG A 122 8.13 -7.85 8.84
N LEU A 123 6.89 -8.17 8.46
CA LEU A 123 6.62 -9.14 7.39
C LEU A 123 7.29 -8.72 6.07
N ARG A 124 7.20 -7.44 5.72
CA ARG A 124 7.86 -6.88 4.53
C ARG A 124 9.37 -7.07 4.57
N GLY A 125 10.00 -6.75 5.69
CA GLY A 125 11.44 -6.96 5.87
C GLY A 125 11.85 -8.43 5.68
N GLU A 126 11.05 -9.38 6.18
CA GLU A 126 11.35 -10.81 5.98
C GLU A 126 11.13 -11.28 4.54
N LEU A 127 10.15 -10.74 3.81
CA LEU A 127 9.93 -11.04 2.39
C LEU A 127 11.05 -10.47 1.51
N GLU A 128 11.47 -9.22 1.75
CA GLU A 128 12.60 -8.60 1.04
C GLU A 128 13.91 -9.38 1.26
N ARG A 129 14.15 -9.87 2.48
CA ARG A 129 15.30 -10.74 2.76
C ARG A 129 15.21 -12.07 2.03
N LEU A 130 14.02 -12.68 1.96
CA LEU A 130 13.82 -13.93 1.23
C LEU A 130 14.11 -13.76 -0.27
N GLU A 131 13.62 -12.68 -0.86
CA GLU A 131 13.88 -12.35 -2.27
C GLU A 131 15.38 -12.14 -2.52
N LYS A 132 16.07 -11.39 -1.65
CA LYS A 132 17.52 -11.21 -1.73
C LYS A 132 18.30 -12.52 -1.61
N LEU A 133 17.92 -13.41 -0.68
CA LEU A 133 18.55 -14.72 -0.52
C LEU A 133 18.34 -15.62 -1.74
N ALA A 134 17.14 -15.59 -2.32
CA ALA A 134 16.82 -16.34 -3.54
C ALA A 134 17.62 -15.81 -4.74
N ALA A 135 17.65 -14.49 -4.94
CA ALA A 135 18.39 -13.85 -6.03
C ALA A 135 19.90 -14.06 -5.92
N ALA A 136 20.44 -14.11 -4.68
CA ALA A 136 21.85 -14.37 -4.42
C ALA A 136 22.23 -15.87 -4.52
N GLY A 137 21.28 -16.76 -4.82
CA GLY A 137 21.53 -18.20 -4.87
C GLY A 137 21.98 -18.80 -3.52
N ALA A 138 21.48 -18.24 -2.40
CA ALA A 138 21.88 -18.68 -1.07
C ALA A 138 21.56 -20.17 -0.83
N GLY A 139 22.34 -20.82 0.04
CA GLY A 139 22.15 -22.24 0.35
C GLY A 139 20.73 -22.57 0.81
N ALA A 140 20.22 -23.74 0.43
CA ALA A 140 18.84 -24.16 0.68
C ALA A 140 18.42 -24.06 2.16
N HIS A 141 19.36 -24.27 3.10
CA HIS A 141 19.11 -24.14 4.53
C HIS A 141 18.84 -22.68 4.97
N HIS A 142 19.51 -21.69 4.37
CA HIS A 142 19.22 -20.26 4.61
C HIS A 142 17.86 -19.87 4.06
N ILE A 143 17.53 -20.32 2.84
CA ILE A 143 16.21 -20.07 2.23
C ILE A 143 15.11 -20.72 3.09
N ALA A 144 15.31 -21.95 3.56
CA ALA A 144 14.35 -22.64 4.42
C ALA A 144 14.17 -21.95 5.78
N ALA A 145 15.25 -21.48 6.40
CA ALA A 145 15.18 -20.70 7.64
C ALA A 145 14.42 -19.39 7.44
N GLN A 146 14.69 -18.67 6.34
CA GLN A 146 14.01 -17.42 6.04
C GLN A 146 12.52 -17.63 5.73
N ARG A 147 12.15 -18.71 5.04
CA ARG A 147 10.75 -19.09 4.83
C ARG A 147 10.01 -19.29 6.16
N ARG A 148 10.65 -19.91 7.16
CA ARG A 148 10.07 -20.03 8.52
C ARG A 148 9.88 -18.66 9.19
N ALA A 149 10.84 -17.74 9.04
CA ALA A 149 10.71 -16.38 9.58
C ALA A 149 9.54 -15.61 8.93
N VAL A 150 9.36 -15.76 7.61
CA VAL A 150 8.20 -15.20 6.89
C VAL A 150 6.88 -15.75 7.43
N GLU A 151 6.76 -17.06 7.65
CA GLU A 151 5.54 -17.67 8.20
C GLU A 151 5.23 -17.22 9.64
N GLN A 152 6.26 -17.05 10.47
CA GLN A 152 6.10 -16.46 11.81
C GLN A 152 5.60 -15.01 11.73
N ALA A 153 6.17 -14.20 10.83
CA ALA A 153 5.74 -12.82 10.63
C ALA A 153 4.29 -12.73 10.10
N ARG A 154 3.88 -13.63 9.19
CA ARG A 154 2.48 -13.75 8.71
C ARG A 154 1.52 -14.06 9.86
N THR A 155 1.91 -14.95 10.75
CA THR A 155 1.14 -15.31 11.95
C THR A 155 0.99 -14.10 12.89
N ALA A 156 2.09 -13.41 13.18
CA ALA A 156 2.09 -12.22 14.04
C ALA A 156 1.22 -11.09 13.48
N ARG A 157 1.33 -10.79 12.18
CA ARG A 157 0.46 -9.83 11.48
C ARG A 157 -1.02 -10.20 11.62
N SER A 158 -1.36 -11.47 11.40
CA SER A 158 -2.73 -11.95 11.49
C SER A 158 -3.29 -11.82 12.92
N ALA A 159 -2.45 -12.04 13.94
CA ALA A 159 -2.82 -11.81 15.34
C ALA A 159 -3.05 -10.32 15.64
N ALA A 160 -2.19 -9.43 15.13
CA ALA A 160 -2.36 -7.98 15.28
C ALA A 160 -3.68 -7.49 14.67
N PHE A 161 -4.03 -7.96 13.46
CA PHE A 161 -5.32 -7.64 12.83
C PHE A 161 -6.52 -8.10 13.66
N LYS A 162 -6.47 -9.32 14.22
CA LYS A 162 -7.53 -9.84 15.11
C LYS A 162 -7.66 -8.98 16.37
N ALA A 163 -6.54 -8.58 16.97
CA ALA A 163 -6.51 -7.73 18.16
C ALA A 163 -7.09 -6.34 17.89
N ALA A 164 -6.68 -5.69 16.79
CA ALA A 164 -7.19 -4.39 16.37
C ALA A 164 -8.72 -4.42 16.13
N ARG A 165 -9.23 -5.47 15.47
CA ARG A 165 -10.67 -5.68 15.27
C ARG A 165 -11.42 -5.88 16.60
N GLY A 166 -10.80 -6.52 17.58
CA GLY A 166 -11.35 -6.71 18.93
C GLY A 166 -11.48 -5.41 19.72
N ARG A 167 -10.56 -4.46 19.54
CA ARG A 167 -10.59 -3.14 20.21
C ARG A 167 -11.75 -2.27 19.73
N GLY A 168 -11.99 -2.22 18.42
CA GLY A 168 -13.11 -1.43 17.84
C GLY A 168 -14.51 -1.90 18.27
N ARG A 169 -14.65 -3.15 18.71
CA ARG A 169 -15.95 -3.72 19.15
C ARG A 169 -16.27 -3.44 20.64
N ARG A 170 -15.29 -3.00 21.43
CA ARG A 170 -15.44 -2.75 22.87
C ARG A 170 -15.88 -1.32 23.22
N GLY A 171 -15.83 -0.38 22.26
CA GLY A 171 -16.31 1.00 22.42
C GLY A 171 -17.74 1.26 21.93
N ARG A 172 -18.49 0.21 21.60
CA ARG A 172 -19.89 0.27 21.15
C ARG A 172 -20.75 -0.58 22.09
N ARG A 173 -20.81 -0.19 23.36
CA ARG A 173 -21.81 -0.62 24.34
C ARG A 173 -22.14 0.56 25.22
#